data_AF-A0A2T0HLS6-F1
#
_entry.id   AF-A0A2T0HLS6-F1
#
_cell.length_a   1.000
_cell.length_b   1.000
_cell.length_c   1.000
_cell.angle_alpha   90.00
_cell.angle_beta   90.00
_cell.angle_gamma   90.00
#
_symmetry.space_group_name_H-M   'P 1'
#
loop_
_entity.id
_entity.type
_entity.pdbx_description
1 polymer ?
#
loop_
_entity_poly.entity_id
_entity_poly.type
_entity_poly.pdbx_seq_one_letter_code
_entity_poly.pdbx_strand_id
1 'polypeptide(L)' 'MSVINCDYLPDPSKTTFPPELALLIVRKAASMAEAFEQQALDQLTKDAISAISAGADPRQVIRQMRL' A
#
# COMPACT_ATOMS: atom_id res chain seq x y z
N MET A 1 -7.25 -24.88 -20.47
CA MET A 1 -8.20 -24.34 -19.49
C MET A 1 -9.45 -23.92 -20.23
N SER A 2 -10.57 -24.63 -20.06
CA SER A 2 -11.85 -24.23 -20.67
C SER A 2 -12.44 -23.10 -19.84
N VAL A 3 -12.69 -21.95 -20.48
CA VAL A 3 -13.40 -20.83 -19.86
C VAL A 3 -14.83 -21.30 -19.59
N ILE A 4 -15.29 -21.24 -18.33
CA ILE A 4 -16.67 -21.59 -17.98
C ILE A 4 -17.58 -20.57 -18.64
N ASN A 5 -18.46 -21.05 -19.52
CA ASN A 5 -19.44 -20.20 -20.19
C ASN A 5 -20.60 -19.90 -19.23
N CYS A 6 -20.79 -18.63 -18.89
CA CYS A 6 -21.74 -18.16 -17.88
C CYS A 6 -22.94 -17.42 -18.49
N ASP A 7 -23.40 -17.82 -19.67
CA ASP A 7 -24.54 -17.22 -20.40
C ASP A 7 -25.88 -17.21 -19.62
N TYR A 8 -25.95 -17.90 -18.48
CA TYR A 8 -27.10 -17.91 -17.57
C TYR A 8 -27.04 -16.82 -16.49
N LEU A 9 -25.90 -16.13 -16.34
CA LEU A 9 -25.81 -14.98 -15.46
C LEU A 9 -26.33 -13.75 -16.20
N PRO A 10 -27.17 -12.92 -15.57
CA PRO A 10 -27.56 -11.66 -16.17
C PRO A 10 -26.31 -10.82 -16.44
N ASP A 11 -26.32 -10.06 -17.55
CA ASP A 11 -25.24 -9.13 -17.87
C ASP A 11 -24.96 -8.27 -16.64
N PRO A 12 -23.69 -8.19 -16.18
CA PRO A 12 -23.36 -7.41 -15.00
C PRO A 12 -23.79 -5.97 -15.24
N SER A 13 -24.79 -5.52 -14.50
CA SER A 13 -25.24 -4.14 -14.55
C SER A 13 -24.03 -3.26 -14.25
N LYS A 14 -23.67 -2.37 -15.18
CA LYS A 14 -22.60 -1.39 -14.93
C LYS A 14 -23.08 -0.45 -13.82
N THR A 15 -22.71 -0.75 -12.58
CA THR A 15 -22.97 0.11 -11.45
C THR A 15 -22.31 1.45 -11.74
N THR A 16 -23.13 2.47 -11.98
CA THR A 16 -22.62 3.82 -12.21
C THR A 16 -22.26 4.38 -10.84
N PHE A 17 -20.97 4.36 -10.51
CA PHE A 17 -20.49 4.97 -9.28
C PHE A 17 -20.70 6.49 -9.38
N PRO A 18 -21.39 7.11 -8.41
CA PRO A 18 -21.50 8.56 -8.37
C PRO A 18 -20.09 9.19 -8.39
N PRO A 19 -19.79 10.10 -9.33
CA PRO A 19 -18.45 10.67 -9.48
C PRO A 19 -17.93 11.33 -8.19
N GLU A 20 -18.83 11.95 -7.42
CA GLU A 20 -18.51 12.57 -6.13
C GLU A 20 -18.02 11.55 -5.10
N LEU A 21 -18.66 10.37 -5.03
CA LEU A 21 -18.21 9.30 -4.13
C LEU A 21 -16.85 8.74 -4.56
N ALA A 22 -16.63 8.57 -5.87
CA ALA A 22 -15.33 8.14 -6.39
C ALA A 22 -14.22 9.14 -6.00
N LEU A 23 -14.49 10.44 -6.12
CA LEU A 23 -13.56 11.49 -5.70
C LEU A 23 -13.24 11.42 -4.20
N LEU A 24 -14.25 11.21 -3.34
CA LEU A 24 -14.06 11.09 -1.90
C LEU A 24 -13.22 9.86 -1.53
N ILE A 25 -13.46 8.73 -2.19
CA ILE A 25 -12.68 7.49 -1.99
C ILE A 25 -11.22 7.74 -2.36
N VAL A 26 -10.94 8.33 -3.51
CA VAL A 26 -9.56 8.61 -3.96
C VAL A 26 -8.86 9.56 -3.00
N ARG A 27 -9.52 10.64 -2.56
CA ARG A 27 -8.94 11.58 -1.59
C ARG A 27 -8.63 10.90 -0.26
N LYS A 28 -9.54 10.06 0.23
CA LYS A 28 -9.32 9.30 1.47
C LYS A 28 -8.15 8.32 1.31
N ALA A 29 -8.10 7.60 0.20
CA ALA A 29 -7.01 6.66 -0.09
C ALA A 29 -5.65 7.39 -0.14
N ALA A 30 -5.58 8.55 -0.79
CA ALA A 30 -4.37 9.37 -0.84
C ALA A 30 -3.91 9.80 0.57
N SER A 31 -4.83 10.31 1.40
CA SER A 31 -4.50 10.69 2.79
C SER A 31 -4.06 9.50 3.64
N MET A 32 -4.67 8.32 3.43
CA MET A 32 -4.25 7.09 4.13
C MET A 32 -2.87 6.62 3.67
N ALA A 33 -2.59 6.70 2.36
CA ALA A 33 -1.28 6.35 1.81
C ALA A 33 -0.19 7.26 2.37
N GLU A 34 -0.42 8.58 2.40
CA GLU A 34 0.52 9.55 2.97
C GLU A 34 0.80 9.27 4.46
N ALA A 35 -0.24 9.03 5.26
CA ALA A 35 -0.09 8.68 6.67
C ALA A 35 0.67 7.36 6.86
N PHE A 36 0.41 6.37 6.01
CA PHE A 36 1.07 5.08 6.04
C PHE A 36 2.55 5.19 5.66
N GLU A 37 2.87 5.95 4.61
CA GLU A 37 4.25 6.22 4.18
C GLU A 37 5.05 6.90 5.29
N GLN A 38 4.48 7.93 5.93
CA GLN A 38 5.12 8.62 7.04
C GLN A 38 5.41 7.66 8.21
N GLN A 39 4.42 6.84 8.59
CA GLN A 39 4.58 5.86 9.66
C GLN A 39 5.64 4.80 9.31
N ALA A 40 5.67 4.34 8.06
CA ALA A 40 6.64 3.36 7.60
C ALA A 40 8.07 3.91 7.65
N LEU A 41 8.29 5.15 7.21
CA LEU A 41 9.60 5.82 7.28
C LEU A 41 10.06 6.01 8.74
N ASP A 42 9.16 6.43 9.63
CA ASP A 42 9.45 6.58 11.05
C ASP A 42 9.84 5.24 11.68
N GLN A 43 9.12 4.16 11.34
CA GLN A 43 9.41 2.83 11.86
C GLN A 43 10.74 2.29 11.32
N LEU A 44 10.99 2.42 10.02
CA LEU A 44 12.26 2.03 9.40
C LEU A 44 13.46 2.75 10.04
N THR A 45 13.30 4.03 10.36
CA THR A 45 14.35 4.81 11.04
C THR A 45 14.60 4.29 12.46
N LYS A 46 13.54 4.03 13.23
CA LYS A 46 13.65 3.47 14.59
C LYS A 46 14.32 2.10 14.58
N ASP A 47 13.92 1.24 13.64
CA ASP A 47 14.46 -0.11 13.52
C ASP A 47 15.94 -0.08 13.13
N ALA A 48 16.34 0.82 12.22
CA ALA A 48 17.74 1.00 11.85
C ALA A 48 18.60 1.48 13.03
N ILE A 49 18.12 2.48 13.78
CA ILE A 49 18.80 2.98 14.98
C ILE A 49 18.94 1.86 16.03
N SER A 50 17.87 1.10 16.25
CA SER A 50 17.86 -0.02 17.19
C SER A 50 18.87 -1.11 16.78
N ALA A 51 18.88 -1.50 15.50
CA ALA A 51 19.82 -2.49 14.98
C ALA A 51 21.28 -2.06 15.12
N ILE A 52 21.59 -0.80 14.78
CA ILE A 52 22.95 -0.25 14.95
C ILE A 52 23.33 -0.24 16.44
N SER A 53 22.41 0.16 17.33
CA SER A 53 22.65 0.18 18.77
C SER A 53 22.87 -1.22 19.35
N ALA A 54 22.24 -2.24 18.76
CA ALA A 54 22.45 -3.65 19.08
C ALA A 54 23.76 -4.22 18.51
N GLY A 55 24.55 -3.42 17.79
CA GLY A 55 25.86 -3.80 17.25
C GLY A 55 25.86 -4.27 15.80
N ALA A 56 24.77 -4.08 15.06
CA ALA A 56 24.76 -4.34 13.62
C ALA A 56 25.70 -3.37 12.89
N ASP A 57 26.39 -3.84 11.84
CA ASP A 57 27.25 -3.00 11.00
C ASP A 57 26.40 -1.94 10.28
N PRO A 58 26.63 -0.62 10.51
CA PRO A 58 25.88 0.45 9.87
C PRO A 58 25.87 0.37 8.35
N ARG A 59 26.95 -0.12 7.72
CA ARG A 59 27.02 -0.25 6.26
C ARG A 59 26.06 -1.32 5.73
N GLN A 60 25.87 -2.39 6.48
CA GLN A 60 24.90 -3.43 6.13
C GLN A 60 23.46 -2.95 6.32
N VAL A 61 23.19 -2.23 7.41
CA VAL A 61 21.86 -1.65 7.67
C VAL A 61 21.46 -0.69 6.55
N ILE A 62 22.34 0.24 6.15
CA ILE A 62 22.09 1.17 5.04
C ILE A 62 21.81 0.41 3.73
N ARG A 63 22.59 -0.65 3.44
CA ARG A 63 22.39 -1.46 2.23
C ARG A 63 21.05 -2.21 2.24
N GLN A 64 20.59 -2.66 3.40
CA GLN A 64 19.30 -3.35 3.55
C GLN A 64 18.11 -2.40 3.43
N MET A 65 18.26 -1.15 3.89
CA MET A 65 17.20 -0.15 3.80
C MET A 65 16.87 0.28 2.37
N ARG A 66 17.80 0.11 1.40
CA ARG A 66 17.62 0.43 -0.04
C ARG A 66 16.83 1.73 -0.27
N LEU A 67 17.15 2.78 0.50
CA LEU A 67 16.71 4.15 0.22
C LEU A 67 17.21 4.60 -1.16
#